data_AF-A0A948B3S7-F1
#
_entry.id   AF-A0A948B3S7-F1
#
_cell.length_a   1.000
_cell.length_b   1.000
_cell.length_c   1.000
_cell.angle_alpha   90.00
_cell.angle_beta   90.00
_cell.angle_gamma   90.00
#
_symmetry.space_group_name_H-M   'P 1'
#
loop_
_entity.id
_entity.type
_entity.pdbx_description
1 polymer ?
#
loop_
_entity_poly.entity_id
_entity_poly.type
_entity_poly.pdbx_seq_one_letter_code
_entity_poly.pdbx_strand_id
1 'polypeptide(L)'
;MNHYYLAASLPTLVLGDPVPLDADAFRAACANLLDDSEMAELTLMLEGRVGEATSDFAKAWRNVDTQLRNALARVRAGQRTIEARPYLREHEDFDVSLEKAVTDAQTRPDPLECELFLDRYRWQRLDNLVRETPFGFAALLAYALKLRLAVRWAALTDEAGGQRLAELIEELEQKGQPSTSET
;
A
#
# COMPACT_ATOMS: atom_id res chain seq x y z
N MET A 1 -18.65 9.89 19.13
CA MET A 1 -19.20 11.05 18.37
C MET A 1 -18.13 11.87 17.64
N ASN A 2 -16.83 11.63 17.87
CA ASN A 2 -15.74 12.50 17.38
C ASN A 2 -15.23 12.17 15.96
N HIS A 3 -15.21 10.89 15.60
CA HIS A 3 -14.72 10.42 14.30
C HIS A 3 -15.54 10.94 13.10
N TYR A 4 -16.82 11.23 13.32
CA TYR A 4 -17.73 11.62 12.24
C TYR A 4 -17.36 12.97 11.62
N TYR A 5 -17.12 13.98 12.47
CA TYR A 5 -16.71 15.30 12.01
C TYR A 5 -15.34 15.26 11.34
N LEU A 6 -14.41 14.49 11.91
CA LEU A 6 -13.08 14.33 11.32
C LEU A 6 -13.17 13.68 9.94
N ALA A 7 -13.77 12.50 9.85
CA ALA A 7 -13.89 11.76 8.60
C ALA A 7 -14.56 12.59 7.48
N ALA A 8 -15.55 13.43 7.83
CA ALA A 8 -16.22 14.31 6.88
C ALA A 8 -15.41 15.57 6.48
N SER A 9 -14.45 16.00 7.30
CA SER A 9 -13.61 17.18 7.04
C SER A 9 -12.27 16.87 6.40
N LEU A 10 -11.92 15.58 6.26
CA LEU A 10 -10.69 15.17 5.60
C LEU A 10 -10.72 15.54 4.11
N PRO A 11 -9.61 16.06 3.56
CA PRO A 11 -9.54 16.41 2.15
C PRO A 11 -9.64 15.15 1.28
N THR A 12 -10.17 15.30 0.08
CA THR A 12 -10.19 14.20 -0.88
C THR A 12 -8.78 13.89 -1.36
N LEU A 13 -8.44 12.61 -1.38
CA LEU A 13 -7.16 12.12 -1.89
C LEU A 13 -7.36 11.50 -3.28
N VAL A 14 -6.41 11.74 -4.17
CA VAL A 14 -6.40 11.17 -5.53
C VAL A 14 -5.00 10.63 -5.81
N LEU A 15 -4.91 9.42 -6.39
CA LEU A 15 -3.63 8.82 -6.77
C LEU A 15 -3.02 9.56 -7.97
N GLY A 16 -1.80 10.05 -7.80
CA GLY A 16 -1.06 10.78 -8.85
C GLY A 16 -1.22 12.31 -8.77
N ASP A 17 -2.13 12.81 -7.93
CA ASP A 17 -2.29 14.24 -7.70
C ASP A 17 -1.45 14.69 -6.48
N PRO A 18 -1.16 16.00 -6.35
CA PRO A 18 -0.53 16.54 -5.15
C PRO A 18 -1.31 16.18 -3.89
N VAL A 19 -0.61 15.67 -2.87
CA VAL A 19 -1.23 15.28 -1.62
C VAL A 19 -1.58 16.52 -0.79
N PRO A 20 -2.86 16.73 -0.42
CA PRO A 20 -3.31 17.94 0.29
C PRO A 20 -2.99 17.95 1.79
N LEU A 21 -2.59 16.80 2.35
CA LEU A 21 -2.37 16.60 3.78
C LEU A 21 -1.29 15.54 3.99
N ASP A 22 -0.22 15.84 4.70
CA ASP A 22 0.81 14.83 5.02
C ASP A 22 0.45 13.97 6.24
N ALA A 23 1.28 12.95 6.53
CA ALA A 23 1.04 12.00 7.60
C ALA A 23 1.09 12.64 9.00
N ASP A 24 1.97 13.62 9.23
CA ASP A 24 2.13 14.28 10.52
C ASP A 24 0.95 15.21 10.81
N ALA A 25 0.53 15.99 9.81
CA ALA A 25 -0.64 16.84 9.88
C ALA A 25 -1.92 16.02 10.09
N PHE A 26 -2.05 14.88 9.42
CA PHE A 26 -3.16 13.96 9.65
C PHE A 26 -3.15 13.37 11.06
N ARG A 27 -1.98 12.93 11.56
CA ARG A 27 -1.83 12.43 12.93
C ARG A 27 -2.18 13.48 13.97
N ALA A 28 -1.73 14.73 13.77
CA ALA A 28 -2.08 15.86 14.62
C ALA A 28 -3.57 16.17 14.61
N ALA A 29 -4.23 16.08 13.44
CA ALA A 29 -5.67 16.25 13.33
C ALA A 29 -6.43 15.18 14.14
N CYS A 30 -5.95 13.94 14.16
CA CYS A 30 -6.54 12.85 14.94
C CYS A 30 -6.24 12.91 16.46
N ALA A 31 -5.19 13.62 16.89
CA ALA A 31 -4.64 13.54 18.25
C ALA A 31 -5.62 13.91 19.37
N ASN A 32 -6.52 14.88 19.14
CA ASN A 32 -7.50 15.31 20.13
C ASN A 32 -8.83 14.54 20.04
N LEU A 33 -8.92 13.59 19.12
CA LEU A 33 -10.19 12.96 18.73
C LEU A 33 -10.21 11.46 18.98
N LEU A 34 -9.03 10.85 19.06
CA LEU A 34 -8.79 9.43 19.29
C LEU A 34 -8.25 9.21 20.70
N ASP A 35 -8.54 8.06 21.29
CA ASP A 35 -7.84 7.60 22.47
C ASP A 35 -6.44 7.04 22.13
N ASP A 36 -5.66 6.71 23.17
CA ASP A 36 -4.29 6.21 23.00
C ASP A 36 -4.22 4.91 22.19
N SER A 37 -5.23 4.04 22.33
CA SER A 37 -5.30 2.75 21.61
C SER A 37 -5.62 2.97 20.13
N GLU A 38 -6.60 3.82 19.83
CA GLU A 38 -6.96 4.21 18.47
C GLU A 38 -5.82 4.95 17.78
N MET A 39 -5.12 5.84 18.50
CA MET A 39 -3.94 6.54 17.98
C MET A 39 -2.78 5.58 17.66
N ALA A 40 -2.58 4.54 18.48
CA ALA A 40 -1.56 3.52 18.22
C ALA A 40 -1.89 2.73 16.94
N GLU A 41 -3.14 2.28 16.78
CA GLU A 41 -3.62 1.60 15.57
C GLU A 41 -3.47 2.48 14.31
N LEU A 42 -3.85 3.76 14.40
CA LEU A 42 -3.69 4.73 13.31
C LEU A 42 -2.21 4.88 12.91
N THR A 43 -1.33 4.99 13.90
CA THR A 43 0.12 5.12 13.69
C THR A 43 0.68 3.89 12.97
N LEU A 44 0.26 2.67 13.35
CA LEU A 44 0.63 1.45 12.65
C LEU A 44 0.18 1.44 11.19
N MET A 45 -1.00 1.98 10.87
CA MET A 45 -1.45 2.14 9.48
C MET A 45 -0.54 3.10 8.71
N LEU A 46 -0.24 4.27 9.30
CA LEU A 46 0.60 5.31 8.70
C LEU A 46 2.06 4.87 8.52
N GLU A 47 2.56 3.95 9.34
CA GLU A 47 3.90 3.37 9.21
C GLU A 47 3.93 2.14 8.29
N GLY A 48 2.77 1.60 7.90
CA GLY A 48 2.67 0.39 7.08
C GLY A 48 2.92 -0.90 7.87
N ARG A 49 2.87 -0.81 9.20
CA ARG A 49 3.01 -1.91 10.15
C ARG A 49 1.66 -2.54 10.48
N VAL A 50 0.80 -2.68 9.47
CA VAL A 50 -0.55 -3.28 9.58
C VAL A 50 -0.50 -4.67 10.23
N GLY A 51 0.61 -5.40 10.08
CA GLY A 51 0.84 -6.71 10.70
C GLY A 51 0.76 -6.72 12.23
N GLU A 52 1.03 -5.59 12.88
CA GLU A 52 1.09 -5.45 14.34
C GLU A 52 -0.23 -4.92 14.93
N ALA A 53 -1.10 -4.40 14.07
CA ALA A 53 -2.42 -3.92 14.45
C ALA A 53 -3.37 -5.07 14.81
N THR A 54 -4.31 -4.77 15.70
CA THR A 54 -5.25 -5.72 16.31
C THR A 54 -6.71 -5.45 15.96
N SER A 55 -7.01 -4.26 15.43
CA SER A 55 -8.35 -3.90 14.97
C SER A 55 -8.87 -4.84 13.88
N ASP A 56 -10.19 -5.06 13.87
CA ASP A 56 -10.82 -5.95 12.88
C ASP A 56 -10.69 -5.41 11.46
N PHE A 57 -10.69 -4.07 11.31
CA PHE A 57 -10.34 -3.42 10.05
C PHE A 57 -8.92 -3.79 9.58
N ALA A 58 -7.92 -3.74 10.46
CA ALA A 58 -6.54 -4.06 10.10
C ALA A 58 -6.38 -5.54 9.71
N LYS A 59 -7.07 -6.46 10.40
CA LYS A 59 -7.12 -7.88 10.03
C LYS A 59 -7.74 -8.08 8.65
N ALA A 60 -8.90 -7.46 8.40
CA ALA A 60 -9.59 -7.54 7.11
C ALA A 60 -8.74 -6.95 5.97
N TRP A 61 -8.09 -5.81 6.20
CA TRP A 61 -7.18 -5.21 5.23
C TRP A 61 -5.96 -6.09 4.96
N ARG A 62 -5.33 -6.64 6.02
CA ARG A 62 -4.21 -7.57 5.90
C ARG A 62 -4.59 -8.80 5.08
N ASN A 63 -5.79 -9.31 5.27
CA ASN A 63 -6.31 -10.42 4.49
C ASN A 63 -6.36 -10.08 2.98
N VAL A 64 -6.97 -8.93 2.63
CA VAL A 64 -7.05 -8.44 1.25
C VAL A 64 -5.67 -8.23 0.63
N ASP A 65 -4.76 -7.53 1.33
CA ASP A 65 -3.43 -7.23 0.79
C ASP A 65 -2.57 -8.51 0.67
N THR A 66 -2.76 -9.47 1.57
CA THR A 66 -2.08 -10.78 1.48
C THR A 66 -2.56 -11.58 0.27
N GLN A 67 -3.87 -11.64 0.03
CA GLN A 67 -4.43 -12.26 -1.16
C GLN A 67 -3.89 -11.60 -2.43
N LEU A 68 -3.85 -10.27 -2.48
CA LEU A 68 -3.36 -9.52 -3.63
C LEU A 68 -1.89 -9.82 -3.93
N ARG A 69 -1.05 -9.87 -2.89
CA ARG A 69 0.38 -10.22 -3.02
C ARG A 69 0.57 -11.68 -3.43
N ASN A 70 -0.24 -12.60 -2.90
CA ASN A 70 -0.20 -14.01 -3.28
C ASN A 70 -0.59 -14.21 -4.75
N ALA A 71 -1.67 -13.58 -5.20
CA ALA A 71 -2.08 -13.60 -6.60
C ALA A 71 -0.95 -13.08 -7.52
N LEU A 72 -0.32 -11.96 -7.14
CA LEU A 72 0.80 -11.40 -7.88
C LEU A 72 2.01 -12.32 -7.90
N ALA A 73 2.31 -12.98 -6.77
CA ALA A 73 3.37 -13.98 -6.68
C ALA A 73 3.10 -15.17 -7.61
N ARG A 74 1.85 -15.66 -7.69
CA ARG A 74 1.48 -16.75 -8.61
C ARG A 74 1.67 -16.35 -10.07
N VAL A 75 1.21 -15.17 -10.48
CA VAL A 75 1.38 -14.70 -11.87
C VAL A 75 2.87 -14.56 -12.22
N ARG A 76 3.66 -13.92 -11.35
CA ARG A 76 5.10 -13.73 -11.56
C ARG A 76 5.88 -15.05 -11.58
N ALA A 77 5.52 -15.99 -10.72
CA ALA A 77 6.14 -17.31 -10.68
C ALA A 77 5.79 -18.12 -11.95
N GLY A 78 4.54 -18.05 -12.42
CA GLY A 78 4.10 -18.67 -13.67
C GLY A 78 4.87 -18.15 -14.89
N GLN A 79 5.11 -16.83 -14.97
CA GLN A 79 5.92 -16.22 -16.04
C GLN A 79 7.37 -16.72 -16.06
N ARG A 80 7.89 -17.22 -14.94
CA ARG A 80 9.26 -17.73 -14.79
C ARG A 80 9.34 -19.24 -14.68
N THR A 81 8.22 -19.96 -14.77
CA THR A 81 8.14 -21.42 -14.57
C THR A 81 8.71 -21.84 -13.20
N ILE A 82 8.49 -21.02 -12.16
CA ILE A 82 8.91 -21.29 -10.78
C ILE A 82 7.67 -21.67 -9.95
N GLU A 83 7.84 -22.51 -8.93
CA GLU A 83 6.77 -22.81 -7.99
C GLU A 83 6.46 -21.62 -7.07
N ALA A 84 5.20 -21.18 -7.05
CA ALA A 84 4.77 -20.04 -6.22
C ALA A 84 4.61 -20.38 -4.74
N ARG A 85 4.33 -21.65 -4.41
CA ARG A 85 3.92 -22.13 -3.08
C ARG A 85 4.83 -21.67 -1.93
N PRO A 86 6.17 -21.68 -2.05
CA PRO A 86 7.07 -21.24 -0.97
C PRO A 86 6.94 -19.75 -0.60
N TYR A 87 6.36 -18.95 -1.48
CA TYR A 87 6.24 -17.50 -1.30
C TYR A 87 4.83 -17.06 -0.88
N LEU A 88 3.86 -17.99 -0.84
CA LEU A 88 2.49 -17.69 -0.47
C LEU A 88 2.37 -17.60 1.06
N ARG A 89 1.58 -16.63 1.52
CA ARG A 89 1.24 -16.46 2.93
C ARG A 89 -0.19 -16.88 3.20
N GLU A 90 -0.47 -17.33 4.42
CA GLU A 90 -1.84 -17.69 4.83
C GLU A 90 -2.76 -16.47 4.82
N HIS A 91 -4.00 -16.71 4.39
CA HIS A 91 -5.05 -15.71 4.34
C HIS A 91 -6.40 -16.41 4.53
N GLU A 92 -7.39 -15.65 4.97
CA GLU A 92 -8.77 -16.10 5.11
C GLU A 92 -9.54 -15.82 3.83
N ASP A 93 -10.57 -16.62 3.57
CA ASP A 93 -11.42 -16.53 2.39
C ASP A 93 -10.67 -16.60 1.05
N PHE A 94 -11.40 -16.61 -0.06
CA PHE A 94 -10.82 -16.53 -1.39
C PHE A 94 -11.65 -15.62 -2.28
N ASP A 95 -11.03 -14.55 -2.77
CA ASP A 95 -11.68 -13.58 -3.64
C ASP A 95 -11.28 -13.78 -5.11
N VAL A 96 -12.17 -14.40 -5.89
CA VAL A 96 -11.97 -14.64 -7.33
C VAL A 96 -11.82 -13.33 -8.11
N SER A 97 -12.52 -12.26 -7.69
CA SER A 97 -12.44 -10.97 -8.37
C SER A 97 -11.07 -10.32 -8.22
N LEU A 98 -10.40 -10.58 -7.09
CA LEU A 98 -9.04 -10.12 -6.81
C LEU A 98 -8.02 -10.85 -7.70
N GLU A 99 -8.12 -12.18 -7.84
CA GLU A 99 -7.25 -12.94 -8.76
C GLU A 99 -7.36 -12.41 -10.18
N LYS A 100 -8.60 -12.20 -10.65
CA LYS A 100 -8.86 -11.62 -11.98
C LYS A 100 -8.24 -10.23 -12.11
N ALA A 101 -8.43 -9.36 -11.12
CA ALA A 101 -7.85 -8.02 -11.14
C ALA A 101 -6.31 -8.06 -11.28
N VAL A 102 -5.64 -9.00 -10.62
CA VAL A 102 -4.18 -9.17 -10.77
C VAL A 102 -3.80 -9.66 -12.15
N THR A 103 -4.51 -10.66 -12.69
CA THR A 103 -4.25 -11.12 -14.06
C THR A 103 -4.45 -9.98 -15.07
N ASP A 104 -5.55 -9.24 -14.97
CA ASP A 104 -5.86 -8.10 -15.84
C ASP A 104 -4.77 -7.02 -15.73
N ALA A 105 -4.30 -6.70 -14.51
CA ALA A 105 -3.21 -5.75 -14.29
C ALA A 105 -1.94 -6.16 -15.03
N GLN A 106 -1.59 -7.45 -14.99
CA GLN A 106 -0.38 -8.00 -15.59
C GLN A 106 -0.41 -8.06 -17.12
N THR A 107 -1.56 -7.85 -17.76
CA THR A 107 -1.66 -7.71 -19.22
C THR A 107 -1.25 -6.33 -19.75
N ARG A 108 -1.07 -5.35 -18.86
CA ARG A 108 -0.72 -3.98 -19.23
C ARG A 108 0.73 -3.89 -19.69
N PRO A 109 1.02 -3.18 -20.81
CA PRO A 109 2.36 -3.13 -21.38
C PRO A 109 3.30 -2.22 -20.59
N ASP A 110 2.78 -1.17 -19.97
CA ASP A 110 3.54 -0.24 -19.13
C ASP A 110 3.53 -0.72 -17.65
N PRO A 111 4.71 -0.97 -17.05
CA PRO A 111 4.82 -1.28 -15.63
C PRO A 111 4.17 -0.22 -14.71
N LEU A 112 4.25 1.06 -15.06
CA LEU A 112 3.65 2.13 -14.26
C LEU A 112 2.11 2.03 -14.28
N GLU A 113 1.53 1.78 -15.45
CA GLU A 113 0.09 1.52 -15.57
C GLU A 113 -0.36 0.26 -14.83
N CYS A 114 0.48 -0.77 -14.77
CA CYS A 114 0.22 -1.99 -14.00
C CYS A 114 0.14 -1.68 -12.49
N GLU A 115 1.15 -1.01 -11.95
CA GLU A 115 1.19 -0.61 -10.54
C GLU A 115 0.03 0.34 -10.19
N LEU A 116 -0.31 1.28 -11.08
CA LEU A 116 -1.42 2.20 -10.88
C LEU A 116 -2.77 1.47 -10.84
N PHE A 117 -2.95 0.46 -11.68
CA PHE A 117 -4.16 -0.36 -11.64
C PHE A 117 -4.29 -1.14 -10.33
N LEU A 118 -3.20 -1.78 -9.89
CA LEU A 118 -3.20 -2.54 -8.62
C LEU A 118 -3.49 -1.63 -7.42
N ASP A 119 -2.96 -0.41 -7.41
CA ASP A 119 -3.21 0.54 -6.33
C ASP A 119 -4.61 1.16 -6.37
N ARG A 120 -5.18 1.39 -7.55
CA ARG A 120 -6.61 1.72 -7.66
C ARG A 120 -7.48 0.58 -7.13
N TYR A 121 -7.10 -0.67 -7.41
CA TYR A 121 -7.80 -1.82 -6.85
C TYR A 121 -7.70 -1.85 -5.32
N ARG A 122 -6.50 -1.66 -4.75
CA ARG A 122 -6.29 -1.49 -3.29
C ARG A 122 -7.18 -0.39 -2.71
N TRP A 123 -7.23 0.76 -3.38
CA TRP A 123 -8.06 1.89 -2.97
C TRP A 123 -9.55 1.54 -2.89
N GLN A 124 -10.07 0.88 -3.94
CA GLN A 124 -11.45 0.41 -3.98
C GLN A 124 -11.75 -0.60 -2.87
N ARG A 125 -10.79 -1.50 -2.55
CA ARG A 125 -10.96 -2.45 -1.45
C ARG A 125 -11.02 -1.75 -0.09
N LEU A 126 -10.22 -0.71 0.13
CA LEU A 126 -10.32 0.13 1.34
C LEU A 126 -11.69 0.79 1.44
N ASP A 127 -12.24 1.32 0.34
CA ASP A 127 -13.61 1.88 0.30
C ASP A 127 -14.67 0.83 0.65
N ASN A 128 -14.52 -0.38 0.11
CA ASN A 128 -15.47 -1.46 0.38
C ASN A 128 -15.48 -1.87 1.86
N LEU A 129 -14.31 -1.90 2.51
CA LEU A 129 -14.19 -2.28 3.93
C LEU A 129 -14.89 -1.29 4.87
N VAL A 130 -15.02 -0.02 4.48
CA VAL A 130 -15.62 1.03 5.32
C VAL A 130 -17.00 1.47 4.85
N ARG A 131 -17.56 0.82 3.83
CA ARG A 131 -18.83 1.22 3.20
C ARG A 131 -20.00 1.29 4.20
N GLU A 132 -20.06 0.35 5.14
CA GLU A 132 -21.11 0.29 6.16
C GLU A 132 -20.87 1.28 7.31
N THR A 133 -19.62 1.71 7.50
CA THR A 133 -19.20 2.63 8.58
C THR A 133 -18.32 3.77 8.06
N PRO A 134 -18.80 4.57 7.08
CA PRO A 134 -17.98 5.53 6.35
C PRO A 134 -17.45 6.69 7.19
N PHE A 135 -17.95 6.84 8.42
CA PHE A 135 -17.59 7.88 9.38
C PHE A 135 -17.10 7.31 10.73
N GLY A 136 -16.82 6.02 10.79
CA GLY A 136 -16.30 5.34 11.97
C GLY A 136 -14.76 5.38 12.05
N PHE A 137 -14.20 4.82 13.11
CA PHE A 137 -12.75 4.70 13.28
C PHE A 137 -12.09 3.94 12.11
N ALA A 138 -12.74 2.89 11.59
CA ALA A 138 -12.29 2.15 10.41
C ALA A 138 -12.09 3.06 9.18
N ALA A 139 -12.92 4.11 9.00
CA ALA A 139 -12.75 5.07 7.92
C ALA A 139 -11.48 5.89 8.06
N LEU A 140 -11.07 6.23 9.30
CA LEU A 140 -9.80 6.91 9.57
C LEU A 140 -8.60 6.00 9.29
N LEU A 141 -8.69 4.71 9.64
CA LEU A 141 -7.67 3.72 9.31
C LEU A 141 -7.54 3.50 7.79
N ALA A 142 -8.67 3.44 7.07
CA ALA A 142 -8.68 3.37 5.61
C ALA A 142 -8.07 4.63 4.98
N TYR A 143 -8.40 5.81 5.51
CA TYR A 143 -7.81 7.07 5.07
C TYR A 143 -6.29 7.09 5.29
N ALA A 144 -5.79 6.60 6.43
CA ALA A 144 -4.35 6.49 6.70
C ALA A 144 -3.62 5.66 5.62
N LEU A 145 -4.19 4.52 5.25
CA LEU A 145 -3.64 3.64 4.21
C LEU A 145 -3.70 4.28 2.82
N LYS A 146 -4.82 4.94 2.49
CA LYS A 146 -4.97 5.71 1.25
C LYS A 146 -3.98 6.87 1.16
N LEU A 147 -3.76 7.57 2.26
CA LEU A 147 -2.80 8.64 2.35
C LEU A 147 -1.39 8.14 2.04
N ARG A 148 -1.00 6.99 2.58
CA ARG A 148 0.29 6.36 2.22
C ARG A 148 0.41 6.06 0.73
N LEU A 149 -0.64 5.53 0.12
CA LEU A 149 -0.65 5.28 -1.33
C LEU A 149 -0.51 6.61 -2.09
N ALA A 150 -1.28 7.63 -1.74
CA ALA A 150 -1.22 8.94 -2.38
C ALA A 150 0.17 9.60 -2.25
N VAL A 151 0.77 9.58 -1.06
CA VAL A 151 2.13 10.09 -0.81
C VAL A 151 3.16 9.34 -1.65
N ARG A 152 3.06 8.01 -1.72
CA ARG A 152 3.95 7.20 -2.57
C ARG A 152 3.84 7.62 -4.03
N TRP A 153 2.63 7.82 -4.55
CA TRP A 153 2.39 8.21 -5.93
C TRP A 153 2.85 9.64 -6.24
N ALA A 154 2.64 10.60 -5.33
CA ALA A 154 3.12 11.96 -5.49
C ALA A 154 4.66 12.06 -5.49
N ALA A 155 5.35 11.10 -4.88
CA ALA A 155 6.81 11.01 -4.91
C ALA A 155 7.38 10.38 -6.19
N LEU A 156 6.54 9.82 -7.08
CA LEU A 156 6.98 9.26 -8.36
C LEU A 156 7.13 10.37 -9.41
N THR A 157 8.18 11.17 -9.29
CA THR A 157 8.55 12.20 -10.27
C THR A 157 9.69 11.73 -11.18
N ASP A 158 9.80 12.35 -12.36
CA ASP A 158 10.89 12.07 -13.30
C ASP A 158 12.26 12.36 -12.68
N GLU A 159 12.38 13.43 -11.87
CA GLU A 159 13.61 13.78 -11.17
C GLU A 159 14.00 12.70 -10.14
N ALA A 160 13.05 12.23 -9.33
CA ALA A 160 13.29 11.18 -8.34
C ALA A 160 13.63 9.84 -9.03
N GLY A 161 12.96 9.54 -10.13
CA GLY A 161 13.24 8.36 -10.97
C GLY A 161 14.65 8.41 -11.57
N GLY A 162 15.04 9.55 -12.14
CA GLY A 162 16.37 9.77 -12.70
C GLY A 162 17.48 9.64 -11.67
N GLN A 163 17.28 10.22 -10.48
CA GLN A 163 18.22 10.08 -9.36
C GLN A 163 18.36 8.62 -8.94
N ARG A 164 17.24 7.89 -8.75
CA ARG A 164 17.29 6.49 -8.33
C ARG A 164 17.96 5.59 -9.38
N LEU A 165 17.75 5.88 -10.67
CA LEU A 165 18.42 5.17 -11.76
C LEU A 165 19.94 5.39 -11.71
N ALA A 166 20.40 6.62 -11.51
CA ALA A 166 21.82 6.93 -11.39
C ALA A 166 22.47 6.17 -10.22
N GLU A 167 21.83 6.16 -9.05
CA GLU A 167 22.28 5.40 -7.87
C GLU A 167 22.38 3.89 -8.18
N LEU A 168 21.38 3.32 -8.85
CA LEU A 168 21.39 1.90 -9.21
C LEU A 168 22.51 1.53 -10.17
N ILE A 169 22.84 2.40 -11.12
CA ILE A 169 23.97 2.20 -12.04
C ILE A 169 25.27 2.17 -11.23
N GLU A 170 25.46 3.13 -10.33
CA GLU A 170 26.65 3.19 -9.47
C GLU A 170 26.78 1.95 -8.56
N GLU A 171 25.66 1.51 -7.94
CA GLU A 171 25.62 0.29 -7.13
C GLU A 171 26.03 -0.97 -7.93
N LEU A 172 25.61 -1.07 -9.20
CA LEU A 172 25.94 -2.18 -10.08
C LEU A 172 27.40 -2.14 -10.54
N GLU A 173 27.94 -0.96 -10.81
CA GLU A 173 29.35 -0.77 -11.16
C GLU A 173 30.27 -1.18 -9.99
N GLN A 174 29.92 -0.78 -8.77
CA GLN A 174 30.66 -1.15 -7.56
C GLN A 174 30.61 -2.66 -7.27
N LYS A 175 29.47 -3.32 -7.51
CA LYS A 175 29.33 -4.78 -7.36
C LYS A 175 30.00 -5.57 -8.50
N GLY A 176 30.17 -4.93 -9.66
CA GLY A 176 30.80 -5.52 -10.85
C GLY A 176 32.33 -5.45 -10.83
N GLN A 177 32.94 -4.68 -9.94
CA GLN A 177 34.40 -4.67 -9.76
C GLN A 177 34.84 -5.95 -9.04
N PRO A 178 35.63 -6.83 -9.69
CA PRO A 178 36.13 -8.04 -9.04
C PRO A 178 36.98 -7.62 -7.85
N SER A 179 36.83 -8.33 -6.74
CA SER A 179 37.74 -8.27 -5.59
C SER A 179 39.14 -8.69 -6.04
N THR A 180 39.90 -7.76 -6.62
CA THR A 180 41.35 -7.87 -6.79
C THR A 180 42.00 -7.55 -5.45
N SER A 181 42.20 -8.60 -4.67
CA SER A 181 43.18 -8.69 -3.58
C SER A 181 43.49 -10.19 -3.46
N GLU A 182 44.41 -10.70 -4.29
CA GLU A 182 45.86 -10.77 -4.08
C GLU A 182 46.28 -11.99 -3.26
N THR A 183 46.88 -12.94 -4.00
CA THR A 183 48.12 -13.70 -3.79
C THR A 183 48.53 -14.12 -2.37
#